data_AF-A0A2A6RLA9-F1
#
_entry.id   AF-A0A2A6RLA9-F1
#
_cell.length_a   1.000
_cell.length_b   1.000
_cell.length_c   1.000
_cell.angle_alpha   90.00
_cell.angle_beta   90.00
_cell.angle_gamma   90.00
#
_symmetry.space_group_name_H-M   'P 1'
#
loop_
_entity.id
_entity.type
_entity.pdbx_description
1 polymer ?
#
loop_
_entity_poly.entity_id
_entity_poly.type
_entity_poly.pdbx_seq_one_letter_code
_entity_poly.pdbx_strand_id
1 'polypeptide(L)'
;MLLILMVALLVGCGRPAQNETDAPPPEATVDQPASPAYPYPYPEPQNNDDTAQGPLFTIDIPLTAARGVVSGTGPAGVPIRVVNFMRDAEVLGETVIDDDGNFAIETTEMRLGEIIGIALGDVTGTDIDPADFQHGPGYRDVSGFGIVFATQLVIE
;
A
#
# COMPACT_ATOMS: atom_id res chain seq x y z
N MET A 1 -72.02 26.59 24.26
CA MET A 1 -70.89 26.62 23.29
C MET A 1 -70.50 25.17 23.06
N LEU A 2 -71.03 24.46 22.06
CA LEU A 2 -70.93 24.68 20.60
C LEU A 2 -69.49 24.44 20.09
N LEU A 3 -69.39 23.46 19.18
CA LEU A 3 -68.38 23.23 18.12
C LEU A 3 -67.04 22.57 18.52
N ILE A 4 -66.44 21.57 17.85
CA ILE A 4 -66.80 20.63 16.75
C ILE A 4 -65.57 19.74 16.44
N LEU A 5 -65.81 18.51 15.94
CA LEU A 5 -64.98 17.63 15.07
C LEU A 5 -63.54 17.22 15.51
N MET A 6 -63.05 16.02 15.21
CA MET A 6 -63.23 15.25 13.98
C MET A 6 -62.94 13.74 14.19
N VAL A 7 -63.95 12.91 13.95
CA VAL A 7 -63.83 11.45 13.74
C VAL A 7 -63.89 11.22 12.23
N ALA A 8 -62.90 10.53 11.66
CA ALA A 8 -62.91 10.11 10.25
C ALA A 8 -62.38 8.67 10.11
N LEU A 9 -63.32 7.73 10.25
CA LEU A 9 -63.54 6.50 9.48
C LEU A 9 -62.34 5.88 8.73
N LEU A 10 -61.86 4.77 9.27
CA LEU A 10 -61.09 3.74 8.57
C LEU A 10 -62.02 2.95 7.64
N VAL A 11 -61.87 3.11 6.33
CA VAL A 11 -62.46 2.22 5.31
C VAL A 11 -61.31 1.50 4.61
N GLY A 12 -61.28 0.18 4.76
CA GLY A 12 -60.36 -0.69 4.06
C GLY A 12 -60.79 -0.96 2.61
N CYS A 13 -59.81 -1.23 1.76
CA CYS A 13 -60.00 -1.96 0.52
C CYS A 13 -59.09 -3.20 0.52
N GLY A 14 -59.67 -4.32 0.09
CA GLY A 14 -59.07 -5.65 0.13
C GLY A 14 -58.02 -5.94 -0.96
N ARG A 15 -57.31 -7.04 -0.67
CA ARG A 15 -56.36 -7.91 -1.41
C ARG A 15 -56.77 -8.22 -2.87
N PRO A 16 -55.91 -8.77 -3.79
CA PRO A 16 -54.85 -9.78 -3.52
C PRO A 16 -53.54 -9.72 -4.35
N ALA A 17 -52.71 -10.73 -4.07
CA ALA A 17 -51.36 -11.07 -4.54
C ALA A 17 -51.12 -11.12 -6.06
N GLN A 18 -49.85 -10.96 -6.50
CA GLN A 18 -49.01 -12.07 -6.99
C GLN A 18 -47.61 -11.61 -7.46
N ASN A 19 -46.62 -12.44 -7.09
CA ASN A 19 -45.37 -12.83 -7.77
C ASN A 19 -44.32 -11.75 -8.12
N GLU A 20 -43.18 -11.79 -7.42
CA GLU A 20 -41.90 -12.47 -7.78
C GLU A 20 -40.97 -11.59 -8.62
N THR A 21 -39.89 -11.11 -8.00
CA THR A 21 -38.52 -11.44 -8.43
C THR A 21 -37.60 -10.95 -7.31
N ASP A 22 -36.98 -11.92 -6.64
CA ASP A 22 -35.92 -11.74 -5.66
C ASP A 22 -34.74 -11.03 -6.34
N ALA A 23 -34.53 -9.76 -6.03
CA ALA A 23 -33.29 -9.08 -6.37
C ALA A 23 -32.24 -9.50 -5.33
N PRO A 24 -31.01 -9.86 -5.72
CA PRO A 24 -29.95 -10.12 -4.76
C PRO A 24 -29.75 -8.86 -3.88
N PRO A 25 -29.47 -9.02 -2.58
CA PRO A 25 -29.24 -7.89 -1.67
C PRO A 25 -28.06 -7.06 -2.20
N PRO A 26 -28.08 -5.72 -2.07
CA PRO A 26 -26.92 -4.92 -2.44
C PRO A 26 -25.72 -5.42 -1.65
N GLU A 27 -24.64 -5.76 -2.37
CA GLU A 27 -23.36 -6.10 -1.78
C GLU A 27 -23.01 -5.05 -0.74
N ALA A 28 -22.83 -5.50 0.50
CA ALA A 28 -22.27 -4.66 1.54
C ALA A 28 -20.87 -4.25 1.07
N THR A 29 -20.72 -2.99 0.67
CA THR A 29 -19.42 -2.35 0.56
C THR A 29 -18.70 -2.59 1.88
N VAL A 30 -17.67 -3.41 1.85
CA VAL A 30 -16.74 -3.55 2.97
C VAL A 30 -16.11 -2.17 3.11
N ASP A 31 -16.45 -1.46 4.18
CA ASP A 31 -15.73 -0.26 4.62
C ASP A 31 -14.27 -0.67 4.82
N GLN A 32 -13.47 -0.42 3.80
CA GLN A 32 -12.02 -0.52 3.87
C GLN A 32 -11.57 0.54 4.89
N PRO A 33 -10.94 0.18 6.01
CA PRO A 33 -10.51 1.18 6.99
C PRO A 33 -9.59 2.18 6.30
N ALA A 34 -9.96 3.45 6.38
CA ALA A 34 -9.17 4.54 5.83
C ALA A 34 -7.76 4.49 6.42
N SER A 35 -6.76 4.39 5.54
CA SER A 35 -5.34 4.51 5.91
C SER A 35 -5.13 5.83 6.66
N PRO A 36 -4.34 5.86 7.75
CA PRO A 36 -4.12 7.09 8.52
C PRO A 36 -3.54 8.19 7.62
N ALA A 37 -4.24 9.32 7.55
CA ALA A 37 -3.82 10.50 6.80
C ALA A 37 -2.62 11.16 7.50
N TYR A 38 -1.40 10.81 7.08
CA TYR A 38 -0.21 11.56 7.44
C TYR A 38 -0.15 12.89 6.66
N PRO A 39 0.33 13.99 7.27
CA PRO A 39 0.22 15.34 6.72
C PRO A 39 1.23 15.68 5.60
N TYR A 40 1.98 14.71 5.08
CA TYR A 40 2.83 14.92 3.91
C TYR A 40 2.17 14.30 2.67
N PRO A 41 1.97 15.06 1.59
CA PRO A 41 1.55 14.49 0.31
C PRO A 41 2.62 13.48 -0.11
N TYR A 42 2.27 12.21 -0.15
CA TYR A 42 3.14 11.19 -0.71
C TYR A 42 3.11 11.39 -2.24
N PRO A 43 4.24 11.72 -2.90
CA PRO A 43 4.23 11.99 -4.33
C PRO A 43 3.75 10.74 -5.08
N GLU A 44 2.69 10.86 -5.88
CA GLU A 44 2.20 9.75 -6.71
C GLU A 44 3.27 9.32 -7.73
N PRO A 45 3.38 8.01 -8.05
CA PRO A 45 4.35 7.54 -9.04
C PRO A 45 4.06 8.20 -10.39
N GLN A 46 5.10 8.78 -11.01
CA GLN A 46 4.97 9.42 -12.32
C GLN A 46 5.02 8.35 -13.42
N ASN A 47 3.85 7.90 -13.86
CA ASN A 47 3.73 6.99 -15.01
C ASN A 47 3.80 7.80 -16.32
N ASN A 48 4.98 7.88 -16.91
CA ASN A 48 5.14 8.33 -18.29
C ASN A 48 5.17 7.07 -19.18
N ASP A 49 4.06 6.79 -19.89
CA ASP A 49 3.79 5.54 -20.63
C ASP A 49 4.80 5.17 -21.74
N ASP A 50 5.72 6.06 -22.11
CA ASP A 50 6.76 5.82 -23.14
C ASP A 50 8.14 5.42 -22.58
N THR A 51 8.29 5.31 -21.26
CA THR A 51 9.54 4.87 -20.63
C THR A 51 9.53 3.37 -20.35
N ALA A 52 10.64 2.69 -20.68
CA ALA A 52 10.84 1.30 -20.27
C ALA A 52 10.69 1.22 -18.74
N GLN A 53 9.76 0.37 -18.29
CA GLN A 53 9.49 0.21 -16.88
C GLN A 53 10.58 -0.67 -16.26
N GLY A 54 11.15 -0.19 -15.16
CA GLY A 54 12.02 -0.96 -14.30
C GLY A 54 11.26 -2.09 -13.60
N PRO A 55 12.00 -3.02 -12.99
CA PRO A 55 11.42 -4.20 -12.37
C PRO A 55 10.52 -3.87 -11.17
N LEU A 56 9.64 -4.81 -10.83
CA LEU A 56 8.77 -4.71 -9.64
C LEU A 56 9.54 -5.11 -8.38
N PHE A 57 9.33 -4.36 -7.30
CA PHE A 57 9.77 -4.70 -5.96
C PHE A 57 8.60 -4.62 -4.97
N THR A 58 8.64 -5.43 -3.92
CA THR A 58 7.63 -5.41 -2.85
C THR A 58 8.27 -5.47 -1.47
N ILE A 59 7.56 -4.97 -0.47
CA ILE A 59 7.79 -5.25 0.94
C ILE A 59 6.59 -6.07 1.42
N ASP A 60 6.83 -7.18 2.10
CA ASP A 60 5.78 -8.00 2.68
C ASP A 60 5.04 -7.26 3.78
N ILE A 61 3.71 -7.45 3.81
CA ILE A 61 2.84 -6.87 4.83
C ILE A 61 2.20 -7.97 5.70
N PRO A 62 1.95 -7.69 6.99
CA PRO A 62 2.28 -6.45 7.69
C PRO A 62 3.76 -6.35 8.04
N LEU A 63 4.31 -5.13 7.94
CA LEU A 63 5.63 -4.81 8.48
C LEU A 63 5.47 -4.32 9.92
N THR A 64 5.90 -5.12 10.89
CA THR A 64 5.74 -4.80 12.31
C THR A 64 7.07 -4.61 13.02
N ALA A 65 7.10 -3.71 14.00
CA ALA A 65 8.30 -3.47 14.81
C ALA A 65 8.70 -4.73 15.62
N ALA A 66 7.71 -5.52 16.06
CA ALA A 66 7.94 -6.73 16.85
C ALA A 66 8.63 -7.85 16.04
N ARG A 67 8.41 -7.89 14.71
CA ARG A 67 9.02 -8.92 13.86
C ARG A 67 10.52 -8.69 13.68
N GLY A 68 10.97 -7.43 13.63
CA GLY A 68 12.39 -7.10 13.44
C GLY A 68 12.99 -7.64 12.14
N VAL A 69 12.15 -7.87 11.12
CA VAL A 69 12.58 -8.37 9.81
C VAL A 69 11.83 -7.61 8.72
N VAL A 70 12.56 -7.14 7.71
CA VAL A 70 12.02 -6.61 6.46
C VAL A 70 12.22 -7.67 5.39
N SER A 71 11.13 -8.18 4.83
CA SER A 71 11.14 -9.14 3.73
C SER A 71 10.32 -8.66 2.55
N GLY A 72 10.51 -9.30 1.40
CA GLY A 72 9.76 -9.00 0.19
C GLY A 72 10.36 -9.65 -1.04
N THR A 73 10.01 -9.13 -2.21
CA THR A 73 10.42 -9.68 -3.51
C THR A 73 11.01 -8.64 -4.45
N GLY A 74 11.80 -9.11 -5.40
CA GLY A 74 12.34 -8.34 -6.52
C GLY A 74 13.16 -9.23 -7.47
N PRO A 75 13.88 -8.65 -8.44
CA PRO A 75 14.69 -9.43 -9.36
C PRO A 75 15.88 -10.09 -8.67
N ALA A 76 16.09 -11.37 -8.96
CA ALA A 76 17.22 -12.14 -8.45
C ALA A 76 18.57 -11.46 -8.77
N GLY A 77 19.49 -11.52 -7.82
CA GLY A 77 20.84 -10.99 -7.97
C GLY A 77 20.96 -9.47 -7.86
N VAL A 78 19.86 -8.73 -7.67
CA VAL A 78 19.90 -7.27 -7.50
C VAL A 78 20.33 -6.93 -6.06
N PRO A 79 21.43 -6.19 -5.87
CA PRO A 79 21.78 -5.61 -4.57
C PRO A 79 20.75 -4.54 -4.18
N ILE A 80 20.28 -4.60 -2.95
CA ILE A 80 19.34 -3.64 -2.38
C ILE A 80 19.82 -3.14 -1.02
N ARG A 81 19.40 -1.93 -0.66
CA ARG A 81 19.46 -1.39 0.69
C ARG A 81 18.07 -1.15 1.24
N VAL A 82 17.88 -1.46 2.51
CA VAL A 82 16.68 -1.12 3.28
C VAL A 82 16.98 0.16 4.06
N VAL A 83 16.13 1.18 3.89
CA VAL A 83 16.34 2.53 4.43
C VAL A 83 15.17 2.99 5.27
N ASN A 84 15.44 3.85 6.25
CA ASN A 84 14.43 4.52 7.06
C ASN A 84 14.32 6.00 6.71
N PHE A 85 13.24 6.42 6.04
CA PHE A 85 13.09 7.80 5.58
C PHE A 85 12.86 8.82 6.69
N MET A 86 12.44 8.37 7.87
CA MET A 86 12.22 9.27 9.01
C MET A 86 13.54 9.57 9.75
N ARG A 87 14.62 8.84 9.43
CA ARG A 87 15.95 8.94 10.05
C ARG A 87 17.02 9.30 9.02
N ASP A 88 16.75 10.28 8.16
CA ASP A 88 17.71 10.75 7.12
C ASP A 88 18.16 9.63 6.16
N ALA A 89 17.22 8.74 5.78
CA ALA A 89 17.46 7.53 5.00
C ALA A 89 18.58 6.63 5.55
N GLU A 90 18.67 6.53 6.87
CA GLU A 90 19.55 5.59 7.55
C GLU A 90 19.37 4.19 6.98
N VAL A 91 20.50 3.58 6.58
CA VAL A 91 20.55 2.21 6.08
C VAL A 91 20.39 1.27 7.25
N LEU A 92 19.27 0.55 7.27
CA LEU A 92 18.98 -0.47 8.27
C LEU A 92 19.62 -1.82 7.93
N GLY A 93 19.96 -2.02 6.66
CA GLY A 93 20.68 -3.19 6.19
C GLY A 93 20.75 -3.25 4.67
N GLU A 94 21.61 -4.14 4.17
CA GLU A 94 21.85 -4.36 2.76
C GLU A 94 21.84 -5.86 2.49
N THR A 95 21.39 -6.25 1.30
CA THR A 95 21.42 -7.65 0.85
C THR A 95 21.39 -7.73 -0.66
N VAL A 96 21.63 -8.91 -1.20
CA VAL A 96 21.36 -9.25 -2.60
C VAL A 96 20.12 -10.14 -2.62
N ILE A 97 19.17 -9.83 -3.50
CA ILE A 97 17.96 -10.65 -3.65
C ILE A 97 18.36 -12.03 -4.15
N ASP A 98 17.81 -13.08 -3.54
CA ASP A 98 18.16 -14.46 -3.85
C ASP A 98 17.68 -14.92 -5.23
N ASP A 99 18.12 -16.11 -5.63
CA ASP A 99 17.78 -16.71 -6.94
C ASP A 99 16.27 -16.97 -7.12
N ASP A 100 15.53 -17.08 -6.01
CA ASP A 100 14.08 -17.26 -5.99
C ASP A 100 13.32 -15.91 -6.04
N GLY A 101 14.04 -14.78 -6.05
CA GLY A 101 13.49 -13.44 -6.11
C GLY A 101 13.02 -12.90 -4.75
N ASN A 102 13.48 -13.49 -3.64
CA ASN A 102 13.11 -13.10 -2.29
C ASN A 102 14.28 -12.43 -1.56
N PHE A 103 13.95 -11.63 -0.55
CA PHE A 103 14.94 -11.15 0.41
C PHE A 103 14.34 -11.12 1.82
N ALA A 104 15.21 -11.20 2.82
CA ALA A 104 14.87 -10.96 4.21
C ALA A 104 16.08 -10.35 4.93
N ILE A 105 15.87 -9.24 5.63
CA ILE A 105 16.91 -8.55 6.40
C ILE A 105 16.42 -8.41 7.83
N GLU A 106 17.18 -8.96 8.78
CA GLU A 106 16.96 -8.72 10.21
C GLU A 106 17.37 -7.28 10.54
N THR A 107 16.48 -6.55 11.21
CA THR A 107 16.72 -5.20 11.68
C THR A 107 16.15 -5.03 13.09
N THR A 108 16.99 -4.60 14.02
CA THR A 108 16.61 -4.40 15.42
C THR A 108 16.09 -2.99 15.71
N GLU A 109 15.99 -2.13 14.69
CA GLU A 109 15.85 -0.69 14.89
C GLU A 109 14.53 -0.09 14.38
N MET A 110 13.58 -0.91 13.92
CA MET A 110 12.29 -0.42 13.45
C MET A 110 11.41 0.03 14.61
N ARG A 111 10.77 1.20 14.46
CA ARG A 111 9.80 1.74 15.41
C ARG A 111 8.45 1.95 14.75
N LEU A 112 7.40 1.86 15.57
CA LEU A 112 6.03 2.13 15.14
C LEU A 112 5.93 3.52 14.48
N GLY A 113 5.29 3.57 13.31
CA GLY A 113 5.07 4.81 12.57
C GLY A 113 6.23 5.25 11.67
N GLU A 114 7.35 4.52 11.66
CA GLU A 114 8.44 4.77 10.70
C GLU A 114 8.06 4.28 9.30
N ILE A 115 8.64 4.93 8.28
CA ILE A 115 8.48 4.52 6.88
C ILE A 115 9.79 3.89 6.43
N ILE A 116 9.72 2.61 6.10
CA ILE A 116 10.83 1.82 5.57
C ILE A 116 10.71 1.77 4.05
N GLY A 117 11.83 1.86 3.35
CA GLY A 117 11.90 1.66 1.91
C GLY A 117 13.01 0.74 1.47
N ILE A 118 12.94 0.36 0.21
CA ILE A 118 14.00 -0.37 -0.51
C ILE A 118 14.52 0.53 -1.62
N ALA A 119 15.84 0.58 -1.79
CA ALA A 119 16.50 1.26 -2.90
C ALA A 119 17.62 0.39 -3.47
N LEU A 120 18.11 0.75 -4.66
CA LEU A 120 19.23 0.06 -5.30
C LEU A 120 20.47 0.09 -4.40
N GLY A 121 21.10 -1.06 -4.16
CA GLY A 121 22.36 -1.17 -3.43
C GLY A 121 23.58 -0.78 -4.29
N ASP A 122 24.78 -1.12 -3.82
CA ASP A 122 25.99 -1.00 -4.63
C ASP A 122 26.00 -2.07 -5.73
N VAL A 123 26.02 -1.63 -6.98
CA VAL A 123 26.04 -2.50 -8.17
C VAL A 123 27.44 -2.59 -8.80
N THR A 124 28.46 -2.04 -8.16
CA THR A 124 29.84 -2.09 -8.65
C THR A 124 30.29 -3.54 -8.84
N GLY A 125 30.75 -3.87 -10.06
CA GLY A 125 31.19 -5.23 -10.40
C GLY A 125 30.06 -6.19 -10.76
N THR A 126 28.83 -5.70 -10.91
CA THR A 126 27.71 -6.44 -11.52
C THR A 126 27.45 -5.97 -12.95
N ASP A 127 26.65 -6.73 -13.71
CA ASP A 127 26.19 -6.33 -15.05
C ASP A 127 24.91 -5.45 -15.01
N ILE A 128 24.52 -4.96 -13.84
CA ILE A 128 23.31 -4.18 -13.63
C ILE A 128 23.54 -2.73 -14.07
N ASP A 129 22.67 -2.20 -14.94
CA ASP A 129 22.66 -0.78 -15.31
C ASP A 129 21.72 0.00 -14.36
N PRO A 130 22.23 0.97 -13.56
CA PRO A 130 21.39 1.83 -12.73
C PRO A 130 20.31 2.61 -13.50
N ALA A 131 20.49 2.81 -14.82
CA ALA A 131 19.49 3.46 -15.67
C ALA A 131 18.18 2.66 -15.79
N ASP A 132 18.24 1.34 -15.61
CA ASP A 132 17.05 0.46 -15.65
C ASP A 132 16.15 0.63 -14.40
N PHE A 133 16.63 1.37 -13.40
CA PHE A 133 15.95 1.56 -12.11
C PHE A 133 15.46 2.99 -11.90
N GLN A 134 15.36 3.81 -12.95
CA GLN A 134 14.92 5.21 -12.84
C GLN A 134 13.40 5.36 -12.72
N HIS A 135 12.65 4.45 -13.33
CA HIS A 135 11.19 4.44 -13.34
C HIS A 135 10.69 3.00 -13.19
N GLY A 136 9.54 2.80 -12.56
CA GLY A 136 8.99 1.47 -12.36
C GLY A 136 7.74 1.51 -11.47
N PRO A 137 7.00 0.40 -11.40
CA PRO A 137 5.80 0.32 -10.58
C PRO A 137 6.17 0.46 -9.10
N GLY A 138 5.62 1.49 -8.45
CA GLY A 138 5.87 1.79 -7.03
C GLY A 138 7.09 2.68 -6.77
N TYR A 139 7.89 2.97 -7.81
CA TYR A 139 9.10 3.77 -7.67
C TYR A 139 8.78 5.22 -7.36
N ARG A 140 9.61 5.83 -6.52
CA ARG A 140 9.49 7.24 -6.14
C ARG A 140 10.85 7.89 -6.07
N ASP A 141 10.98 9.04 -6.69
CA ASP A 141 12.12 9.91 -6.48
C ASP A 141 11.93 10.67 -5.17
N VAL A 142 12.75 10.34 -4.18
CA VAL A 142 12.75 11.02 -2.90
C VAL A 142 13.95 11.98 -2.91
N SER A 143 13.65 13.28 -2.98
CA SER A 143 14.66 14.33 -2.99
C SER A 143 15.68 14.14 -1.85
N GLY A 144 16.97 14.09 -2.20
CA GLY A 144 18.07 13.85 -1.27
C GLY A 144 18.40 12.37 -1.02
N PHE A 145 17.53 11.43 -1.39
CA PHE A 145 17.68 9.99 -1.13
C PHE A 145 17.62 9.12 -2.40
N GLY A 146 17.22 9.71 -3.53
CA GLY A 146 17.15 9.07 -4.84
C GLY A 146 15.91 8.21 -5.03
N ILE A 147 15.98 7.27 -5.98
CA ILE A 147 14.86 6.38 -6.31
C ILE A 147 14.71 5.29 -5.26
N VAL A 148 13.48 5.12 -4.77
CA VAL A 148 13.09 4.04 -3.86
C VAL A 148 12.00 3.24 -4.53
N PHE A 149 12.11 1.91 -4.45
CA PHE A 149 11.32 0.99 -5.27
C PHE A 149 9.98 0.63 -4.64
N ALA A 150 9.98 0.49 -3.32
CA ALA A 150 8.81 0.20 -2.51
C ALA A 150 9.00 0.82 -1.13
N THR A 151 7.88 1.14 -0.48
CA THR A 151 7.86 1.70 0.87
C THR A 151 6.73 1.12 1.68
N GLN A 152 6.95 0.94 2.99
CA GLN A 152 5.94 0.42 3.89
C GLN A 152 6.01 1.10 5.26
N LEU A 153 4.82 1.39 5.81
CA LEU A 153 4.67 1.88 7.18
C LEU A 153 4.87 0.72 8.16
N VAL A 154 5.68 0.95 9.19
CA VAL A 154 5.80 0.04 10.34
C VAL A 154 4.58 0.21 11.23
N ILE A 155 3.85 -0.88 11.44
CA ILE A 155 2.67 -0.94 12.31
C ILE A 155 2.94 -1.80 13.56
N GLU A 156 1.97 -1.86 14.47
CA GLU A 156 2.05 -2.64 15.72
C GLU A 156 2.08 -4.15 15.47
#